data_AF-A0A8T4M1X4-F1
#
_entry.id   AF-A0A8T4M1X4-F1
#
_cell.length_a   1.000
_cell.length_b   1.000
_cell.length_c   1.000
_cell.angle_alpha   90.00
_cell.angle_beta   90.00
_cell.angle_gamma   90.00
#
_symmetry.space_group_name_H-M   'P 1'
#
loop_
_entity.id
_entity.type
_entity.pdbx_description
1 polymer ?
#
loop_
_entity_poly.entity_id
_entity_poly.type
_entity_poly.pdbx_seq_one_letter_code
_entity_poly.pdbx_strand_id
1 'polypeptide(L)'
;MVSLPAGKMLSKNVDAGSIDFLKALVQLQKKNFSGYVALCVKGAGGFEEGTVLLDSGKIVGCAYEYFKHAKEMQGAQAFQRVLNAAAAAIGTMDVVELTPEQVELVLAVNEKMIYVPDQKQMEGVSIKEFSPIFEQEVVSQQPKEKSESREDLLKKYGMGGLEAQ
;
A
#
# COMPACT_ATOMS: atom_id res chain seq x y z
N MET A 1 0.99 -5.00 8.55
CA MET A 1 2.34 -4.99 7.97
C MET A 1 2.53 -6.33 7.30
N VAL A 2 2.57 -6.33 5.97
CA VAL A 2 2.74 -7.54 5.16
C VAL A 2 4.16 -8.09 5.32
N SER A 3 4.26 -9.39 5.52
CA SER A 3 5.56 -10.07 5.62
C SER A 3 6.01 -10.52 4.24
N LEU A 4 7.09 -9.91 3.72
CA LEU A 4 7.67 -10.23 2.42
C LEU A 4 9.12 -10.71 2.59
N PRO A 5 9.54 -11.79 1.90
CA PRO A 5 10.92 -12.24 1.88
C PRO A 5 11.78 -11.31 1.01
N ALA A 6 13.07 -11.20 1.33
CA ALA A 6 13.98 -10.29 0.62
C ALA A 6 14.21 -10.65 -0.86
N GLY A 7 14.06 -11.92 -1.24
CA GLY A 7 14.15 -12.38 -2.63
C GLY A 7 15.46 -12.01 -3.34
N LYS A 8 15.40 -11.95 -4.68
CA LYS A 8 16.46 -11.44 -5.54
C LYS A 8 16.01 -10.13 -6.17
N MET A 9 16.68 -9.04 -5.81
CA MET A 9 16.40 -7.72 -6.36
C MET A 9 16.76 -7.66 -7.86
N LEU A 10 15.78 -7.44 -8.72
CA LEU A 10 16.00 -7.26 -10.16
C LEU A 10 16.13 -5.79 -10.54
N SER A 11 15.40 -4.92 -9.84
CA SER A 11 15.43 -3.49 -10.07
C SER A 11 15.15 -2.75 -8.78
N LYS A 12 15.92 -1.68 -8.52
CA LYS A 12 15.86 -0.95 -7.25
C LYS A 12 15.83 0.55 -7.49
N ASN A 13 14.99 1.25 -6.75
CA ASN A 13 14.81 2.70 -6.74
C ASN A 13 14.58 3.27 -8.15
N VAL A 14 13.79 2.57 -8.96
CA VAL A 14 13.47 3.05 -10.29
C VAL A 14 12.46 4.18 -10.17
N ASP A 15 12.76 5.34 -10.74
CA ASP A 15 11.89 6.51 -10.64
C ASP A 15 10.52 6.22 -11.27
N ALA A 16 9.49 6.20 -10.43
CA ALA A 16 8.11 5.94 -10.83
C ALA A 16 7.53 7.09 -11.67
N GLY A 17 8.06 8.31 -11.58
CA GLY A 17 7.66 9.41 -12.46
C GLY A 17 8.16 9.25 -13.90
N SER A 18 9.25 8.50 -14.09
CA SER A 18 9.85 8.22 -15.39
C SER A 18 9.34 6.93 -16.04
N ILE A 19 8.78 6.02 -15.24
CA ILE A 19 8.32 4.70 -15.69
C ILE A 19 6.82 4.56 -15.47
N ASP A 20 6.12 4.23 -16.54
CA ASP A 20 4.73 3.79 -16.49
C ASP A 20 4.62 2.44 -15.78
N PHE A 21 4.22 2.47 -14.51
CA PHE A 21 4.07 1.29 -13.66
C PHE A 21 3.16 0.23 -14.27
N LEU A 22 2.07 0.63 -14.92
CA LEU A 22 1.14 -0.32 -15.55
C LEU A 22 1.80 -1.03 -16.72
N LYS A 23 2.58 -0.30 -17.54
CA LYS A 23 3.37 -0.95 -18.60
C LYS A 23 4.41 -1.90 -18.03
N ALA A 24 5.09 -1.52 -16.94
CA ALA A 24 6.05 -2.40 -16.27
C ALA A 24 5.38 -3.68 -15.76
N LEU A 25 4.21 -3.56 -15.13
CA LEU A 25 3.42 -4.68 -14.65
C LEU A 25 3.03 -5.62 -15.81
N VAL A 26 2.49 -5.08 -16.91
CA VAL A 26 2.14 -5.86 -18.11
C VAL A 26 3.36 -6.58 -18.70
N GLN A 27 4.53 -5.95 -18.68
CA GLN A 27 5.76 -6.62 -19.13
C GLN A 27 6.16 -7.79 -18.22
N LEU A 28 6.02 -7.64 -16.90
CA LEU A 28 6.28 -8.72 -15.94
C LEU A 28 5.29 -9.87 -16.14
N GLN A 29 4.01 -9.57 -16.40
CA GLN A 29 3.01 -10.59 -16.73
C GLN A 29 3.39 -11.39 -17.97
N LYS A 30 3.80 -10.71 -19.06
CA LYS A 30 4.25 -11.38 -20.30
C LYS A 30 5.50 -12.24 -20.15
N LYS A 31 6.33 -11.96 -19.13
CA LYS A 31 7.55 -12.71 -18.82
C LYS A 31 7.32 -13.89 -17.88
N ASN A 32 6.07 -14.18 -17.49
CA ASN A 32 5.73 -15.17 -16.47
C ASN A 32 6.51 -14.93 -15.16
N PHE A 33 6.66 -13.67 -14.78
CA PHE A 33 7.42 -13.28 -13.58
C PHE A 33 6.77 -13.79 -12.29
N SER A 34 7.60 -14.28 -11.36
CA SER A 34 7.21 -14.64 -10.00
C SER A 34 7.99 -13.80 -9.00
N GLY A 35 7.28 -13.14 -8.09
CA GLY A 35 7.87 -12.15 -7.19
C GLY A 35 6.92 -11.01 -6.89
N TYR A 36 7.43 -9.91 -6.37
CA TYR A 36 6.60 -8.74 -6.10
C TYR A 36 7.21 -7.45 -6.64
N VAL A 37 6.33 -6.49 -6.85
CA VAL A 37 6.67 -5.11 -7.17
C VAL A 37 6.24 -4.24 -5.99
N ALA A 38 7.17 -3.47 -5.44
CA ALA A 38 6.90 -2.49 -4.41
C ALA A 38 6.97 -1.09 -5.03
N LEU A 39 5.91 -0.30 -4.85
CA LEU A 39 5.76 1.05 -5.36
C LEU A 39 5.64 1.99 -4.16
N CYS A 40 6.69 2.74 -3.87
CA CYS A 40 6.69 3.75 -2.83
C CYS A 40 6.46 5.12 -3.47
N VAL A 41 5.43 5.85 -3.03
CA VAL A 41 5.07 7.16 -3.58
C VAL A 41 4.93 8.20 -2.49
N LYS A 42 5.08 9.45 -2.87
CA LYS A 42 4.70 10.58 -2.02
C LYS A 42 3.24 10.96 -2.30
N GLY A 43 2.34 10.46 -1.45
CA GLY A 43 0.93 10.85 -1.42
C GLY A 43 0.74 12.26 -0.83
N ALA A 44 -0.53 12.65 -0.61
CA ALA A 44 -0.84 14.01 -0.16
C ALA A 44 -0.42 14.24 1.30
N GLY A 45 -0.60 13.26 2.17
CA GLY A 45 -0.21 13.36 3.57
C GLY A 45 1.19 12.87 3.89
N GLY A 46 1.85 12.06 3.06
CA GLY A 46 3.17 11.50 3.35
C GLY A 46 3.59 10.41 2.37
N PHE A 47 4.53 9.56 2.78
CA PHE A 47 4.91 8.39 2.00
C PHE A 47 3.88 7.26 2.17
N GLU A 48 3.63 6.57 1.08
CA GLU A 48 2.72 5.43 0.97
C GLU A 48 3.39 4.35 0.13
N GLU A 49 3.09 3.09 0.41
CA GLU A 49 3.68 1.96 -0.30
C GLU A 49 2.62 0.97 -0.78
N GLY A 50 2.64 0.67 -2.07
CA GLY A 50 1.84 -0.36 -2.70
C GLY A 50 2.68 -1.59 -3.02
N THR A 51 2.18 -2.78 -2.71
CA THR A 51 2.81 -4.04 -3.09
C THR A 51 1.87 -4.83 -4.00
N VAL A 52 2.40 -5.34 -5.12
CA VAL A 52 1.72 -6.30 -6.00
C VAL A 52 2.54 -7.56 -6.09
N LEU A 53 1.96 -8.70 -5.71
CA LEU A 53 2.55 -10.02 -5.79
C LEU A 53 2.10 -10.71 -7.08
N LEU A 54 3.06 -11.27 -7.80
CA LEU A 54 2.87 -12.03 -9.02
C LEU A 54 3.36 -13.47 -8.85
N ASP A 55 2.59 -14.40 -9.40
CA ASP A 55 2.98 -15.79 -9.60
C ASP A 55 2.82 -16.13 -11.08
N SER A 56 3.92 -16.50 -11.74
CA SER A 56 3.93 -16.94 -13.13
C SER A 56 3.23 -15.93 -14.04
N GLY A 57 3.46 -14.64 -13.78
CA GLY A 57 2.88 -13.51 -14.50
C GLY A 57 1.42 -13.18 -14.13
N LYS A 58 0.80 -13.87 -13.18
CA LYS A 58 -0.55 -13.55 -12.69
C LYS A 58 -0.46 -12.79 -11.38
N ILE A 59 -1.27 -11.75 -11.21
CA ILE A 59 -1.39 -11.06 -9.93
C ILE A 59 -2.16 -11.97 -8.98
N VAL A 60 -1.56 -12.25 -7.82
CA VAL A 60 -2.11 -13.16 -6.80
C VAL A 60 -2.30 -12.49 -5.45
N GLY A 61 -1.74 -11.30 -5.23
CA GLY A 61 -1.97 -10.55 -4.02
C GLY A 61 -1.59 -9.08 -4.11
N CYS A 62 -2.26 -8.26 -3.31
CA CYS A 62 -2.06 -6.82 -3.26
C CYS A 62 -2.12 -6.32 -1.81
N ALA A 63 -1.27 -5.36 -1.49
CA ALA A 63 -1.28 -4.65 -0.21
C ALA A 63 -0.94 -3.18 -0.42
N TYR A 64 -1.39 -2.33 0.50
CA TYR A 64 -1.14 -0.90 0.46
C TYR A 64 -1.02 -0.33 1.86
N GLU A 65 0.07 0.35 2.17
CA GLU A 65 0.35 0.92 3.47
C GLU A 65 0.45 2.45 3.41
N TYR A 66 -0.29 3.11 4.29
CA TYR A 66 -0.19 4.54 4.55
C TYR A 66 0.70 4.77 5.77
N PHE A 67 2.00 5.01 5.57
CA PHE A 67 2.97 5.08 6.66
C PHE A 67 2.62 6.13 7.71
N LYS A 68 2.17 7.32 7.27
CA LYS A 68 1.78 8.41 8.19
C LYS A 68 0.61 8.04 9.10
N HIS A 69 -0.32 7.24 8.58
CA HIS A 69 -1.58 6.92 9.25
C HIS A 69 -1.54 5.56 9.95
N ALA A 70 -0.41 4.86 9.89
CA ALA A 70 -0.20 3.50 10.38
C ALA A 70 -1.34 2.54 9.97
N LYS A 71 -1.84 2.69 8.73
CA LYS A 71 -2.98 1.94 8.22
C LYS A 71 -2.59 1.15 6.99
N GLU A 72 -3.02 -0.11 6.97
CA GLU A 72 -2.79 -1.03 5.88
C GLU A 72 -4.11 -1.49 5.28
N MET A 73 -4.15 -1.55 3.97
CA MET A 73 -5.22 -2.14 3.18
C MET A 73 -4.66 -3.37 2.46
N GLN A 74 -5.49 -4.38 2.25
CA GLN A 74 -5.10 -5.61 1.57
C GLN A 74 -6.17 -6.04 0.56
N GLY A 75 -5.78 -6.89 -0.39
CA GLY A 75 -6.65 -7.45 -1.41
C GLY A 75 -7.20 -6.42 -2.39
N ALA A 76 -8.50 -6.48 -2.70
CA ALA A 76 -9.13 -5.63 -3.71
C ALA A 76 -8.99 -4.13 -3.44
N GLN A 77 -9.15 -3.72 -2.17
CA GLN A 77 -9.05 -2.31 -1.77
C GLN A 77 -7.62 -1.78 -1.89
N ALA A 78 -6.62 -2.63 -1.64
CA ALA A 78 -5.23 -2.31 -1.85
C ALA A 78 -4.92 -2.16 -3.34
N PHE A 79 -5.43 -3.07 -4.18
CA PHE A 79 -5.19 -3.02 -5.62
C PHE A 79 -5.62 -1.68 -6.22
N GLN A 80 -6.82 -1.19 -5.89
CA GLN A 80 -7.28 0.13 -6.35
C GLN A 80 -6.35 1.27 -5.92
N ARG A 81 -5.80 1.21 -4.70
CA ARG A 81 -4.87 2.20 -4.15
C ARG A 81 -3.51 2.14 -4.83
N VAL A 82 -3.00 0.94 -5.14
CA VAL A 82 -1.78 0.76 -5.93
C VAL A 82 -1.95 1.41 -7.31
N LEU A 83 -3.08 1.18 -7.98
CA LEU A 83 -3.31 1.77 -9.31
C LEU A 83 -3.43 3.30 -9.23
N ASN A 84 -4.00 3.82 -8.14
CA ASN A 84 -4.01 5.26 -7.87
C ASN A 84 -2.60 5.81 -7.66
N ALA A 85 -1.79 5.13 -6.85
CA ALA A 85 -0.39 5.46 -6.59
C ALA A 85 0.47 5.41 -7.85
N ALA A 86 0.16 4.51 -8.79
CA ALA A 86 0.85 4.43 -10.08
C ALA A 86 0.76 5.73 -10.91
N ALA A 87 -0.21 6.59 -10.63
CA ALA A 87 -0.35 7.91 -11.25
C ALA A 87 0.31 9.05 -10.44
N ALA A 88 1.03 8.74 -9.36
CA ALA A 88 1.73 9.75 -8.57
C ALA A 88 2.96 10.29 -9.31
N ALA A 89 3.18 11.59 -9.21
CA ALA A 89 4.31 12.25 -9.89
C ALA A 89 5.68 11.96 -9.27
N ILE A 90 5.72 11.54 -8.00
CA ILE A 90 6.94 11.30 -7.24
C ILE A 90 6.84 9.94 -6.56
N GLY A 91 7.76 9.04 -6.90
CA GLY A 91 7.87 7.74 -6.27
C GLY A 91 9.02 6.91 -6.81
N THR A 92 9.20 5.74 -6.23
CA THR A 92 10.17 4.73 -6.62
C THR A 92 9.51 3.37 -6.73
N MET A 93 9.99 2.56 -7.65
CA MET A 93 9.57 1.19 -7.85
C MET A 93 10.74 0.23 -7.66
N ASP A 94 10.51 -0.80 -6.87
CA ASP A 94 11.40 -1.94 -6.68
C ASP A 94 10.74 -3.20 -7.25
N VAL A 95 11.55 -4.05 -7.89
CA VAL A 95 11.11 -5.34 -8.45
C VAL A 95 11.96 -6.44 -7.86
N VAL A 96 11.32 -7.36 -7.13
CA VAL A 96 11.98 -8.45 -6.41
C VAL A 96 11.47 -9.77 -6.92
N GLU A 97 12.38 -10.58 -7.48
CA GLU A 97 12.13 -11.94 -7.95
C GLU A 97 12.08 -12.90 -6.76
N LEU A 98 11.08 -13.78 -6.76
CA LEU A 98 10.90 -14.83 -5.77
C LEU A 98 10.81 -16.20 -6.46
N THR A 99 11.23 -17.22 -5.74
CA THR A 99 10.93 -18.62 -6.09
C THR A 99 9.44 -18.92 -5.90
N PRO A 100 8.86 -19.89 -6.62
CA PRO A 100 7.46 -20.30 -6.43
C PRO A 100 7.12 -20.62 -4.97
N GLU A 101 8.01 -21.33 -4.26
CA GLU A 101 7.83 -21.70 -2.85
C GLU A 101 7.79 -20.46 -1.93
N GLN A 102 8.56 -19.42 -2.25
CA GLN A 102 8.52 -18.15 -1.53
C GLN A 102 7.21 -17.40 -1.79
N VAL A 103 6.67 -17.46 -3.00
CA VAL A 103 5.37 -16.84 -3.33
C VAL A 103 4.25 -17.54 -2.57
N GLU A 104 4.25 -18.87 -2.53
CA GLU A 104 3.28 -19.65 -1.75
C GLU A 104 3.36 -19.32 -0.26
N LEU A 105 4.57 -19.21 0.30
CA LEU A 105 4.77 -18.82 1.69
C LEU A 105 4.21 -17.42 1.98
N VAL A 106 4.43 -16.46 1.08
CA VAL A 106 3.87 -15.11 1.22
C VAL A 106 2.35 -15.16 1.26
N LEU A 107 1.70 -15.92 0.37
CA LEU A 107 0.25 -16.05 0.34
C LEU A 107 -0.29 -16.72 1.62
N ALA A 108 0.41 -17.75 2.12
CA ALA A 108 0.02 -18.47 3.32
C ALA A 108 0.12 -17.60 4.60
N VAL A 109 1.13 -16.74 4.69
CA VAL A 109 1.32 -15.85 5.85
C VAL A 109 0.41 -14.62 5.79
N ASN A 110 0.05 -14.17 4.59
CA ASN A 110 -0.67 -12.92 4.36
C ASN A 110 -2.03 -13.16 3.67
N GLU A 111 -2.88 -14.04 4.18
CA GLU A 111 -4.12 -14.47 3.52
C GLU A 111 -5.04 -13.32 3.05
N LYS A 112 -5.05 -12.19 3.77
CA LYS A 112 -5.87 -11.02 3.44
C LYS A 112 -5.37 -10.25 2.20
N MET A 113 -4.12 -10.47 1.78
CA MET A 113 -3.55 -9.85 0.59
C MET A 113 -4.03 -10.54 -0.69
N ILE A 114 -4.48 -11.80 -0.58
CA ILE A 114 -4.84 -12.64 -1.71
C ILE A 114 -5.93 -11.95 -2.53
N TYR A 115 -5.59 -11.65 -3.77
CA TYR A 115 -6.50 -11.02 -4.70
C TYR A 115 -6.03 -11.23 -6.13
N VAL A 116 -6.94 -11.78 -6.94
CA VAL A 116 -6.72 -12.00 -8.36
C VAL A 116 -7.65 -11.04 -9.10
N PRO A 117 -7.14 -9.94 -9.70
CA PRO A 117 -7.96 -9.01 -10.44
C PRO A 117 -8.54 -9.69 -11.70
N ASP A 118 -9.78 -9.34 -12.03
CA ASP A 118 -10.36 -9.75 -13.30
C ASP A 118 -9.74 -8.95 -14.47
N GLN A 119 -9.89 -9.48 -15.69
CA GLN A 119 -9.30 -8.88 -16.88
C GLN A 119 -9.87 -7.48 -17.20
N LYS A 120 -11.12 -7.20 -16.79
CA LYS A 120 -11.76 -5.88 -16.97
C LYS A 120 -11.23 -4.84 -16.00
N GLN A 121 -10.85 -5.25 -14.79
CA GLN A 121 -10.21 -4.39 -13.78
C GLN A 121 -8.76 -4.07 -14.14
N MET A 122 -8.11 -4.89 -14.97
CA MET A 122 -6.79 -4.57 -15.53
C MET A 122 -6.89 -3.59 -16.70
N GLU A 123 -7.90 -3.74 -17.56
CA GLU A 123 -8.06 -2.93 -18.79
C GLU A 123 -8.83 -1.60 -18.56
N GLY A 124 -9.73 -1.56 -17.58
CA GLY A 124 -10.60 -0.41 -17.30
C GLY A 124 -9.94 0.71 -16.48
N VAL A 125 -8.71 0.52 -16.02
CA VAL A 125 -8.06 1.46 -15.09
C VAL A 125 -7.19 2.44 -15.87
N SER A 126 -7.87 3.42 -16.48
CA SER A 126 -7.25 4.67 -16.97
C SER A 126 -7.20 5.67 -15.80
N ILE A 127 -6.33 5.44 -14.82
CA ILE A 127 -6.06 6.48 -13.82
C ILE A 127 -5.06 7.45 -14.44
N LYS A 128 -5.57 8.62 -14.82
CA LYS A 128 -4.76 9.68 -15.45
C LYS A 128 -4.01 10.51 -14.43
N GLU A 129 -4.53 10.60 -13.20
CA GLU A 129 -3.99 11.45 -12.13
C GLU A 129 -4.22 10.79 -10.77
N PHE A 130 -3.26 10.96 -9.86
CA PHE A 130 -3.37 10.53 -8.47
C PHE A 130 -4.53 11.24 -7.75
N SER A 131 -5.39 10.48 -7.09
CA SER A 131 -6.50 10.99 -6.29
C SER A 131 -6.24 10.87 -4.78
N PRO A 132 -6.39 11.96 -4.00
CA PRO A 132 -6.24 11.93 -2.55
C PRO A 132 -7.47 11.32 -1.83
N ILE A 133 -8.54 10.96 -2.56
CA ILE A 133 -9.80 10.48 -1.97
C ILE A 133 -9.58 9.25 -1.09
N PHE A 134 -8.73 8.32 -1.52
CA PHE A 134 -8.45 7.10 -0.74
C PHE A 134 -7.74 7.39 0.58
N GLU A 135 -6.90 8.42 0.62
CA GLU A 135 -6.25 8.87 1.86
C GLU A 135 -7.27 9.55 2.80
N GLN A 136 -8.16 10.38 2.27
CA GLN A 136 -9.23 11.01 3.05
C GLN A 136 -10.18 9.98 3.67
N GLU A 137 -10.49 8.90 2.94
CA GLU A 137 -11.24 7.76 3.44
C GLU A 137 -10.54 7.12 4.66
N VAL A 138 -9.21 6.94 4.58
CA VAL A 138 -8.41 6.41 5.69
C VAL A 138 -8.49 7.32 6.92
N VAL A 139 -8.32 8.63 6.73
CA VAL A 139 -8.34 9.63 7.81
C VAL A 139 -9.72 9.70 8.46
N SER A 140 -10.80 9.69 7.66
CA SER A 140 -12.17 9.76 8.20
C SER A 140 -12.58 8.53 9.02
N GLN A 141 -11.96 7.38 8.75
CA GLN A 141 -12.18 6.12 9.48
C GLN A 141 -11.28 5.97 10.70
N GLN A 142 -10.27 6.84 10.91
CA GLN A 142 -9.55 6.83 12.18
C GLN A 142 -10.53 7.24 13.28
N PRO A 143 -10.54 6.54 14.44
CA PRO A 143 -11.19 7.09 15.60
C PRO A 143 -10.56 8.46 15.80
N LYS A 144 -11.36 9.54 15.77
CA LYS A 144 -10.92 10.84 16.26
C LYS A 144 -10.33 10.51 17.63
N GLU A 145 -9.02 10.64 17.79
CA GLU A 145 -8.45 10.73 19.12
C GLU A 145 -9.32 11.79 19.78
N LYS A 146 -10.13 11.37 20.76
CA LYS A 146 -10.74 12.32 21.66
C LYS A 146 -9.53 13.05 22.18
N SER A 147 -9.33 14.28 21.75
CA SER A 147 -8.51 15.22 22.48
C SER A 147 -9.19 15.29 23.84
N GLU A 148 -8.87 14.37 24.74
CA GLU A 148 -9.28 14.45 26.13
C GLU A 148 -8.74 15.81 26.54
N SER A 149 -9.65 16.76 26.76
CA SER A 149 -9.27 18.09 27.17
C SER A 149 -8.44 17.97 28.44
N ARG A 150 -7.56 18.93 28.71
CA ARG A 150 -6.78 18.94 29.96
C ARG A 150 -7.69 18.75 31.18
N GLU A 151 -8.91 19.26 31.10
CA GLU A 151 -9.98 19.09 32.10
C GLU A 151 -10.49 17.66 32.21
N ASP A 152 -10.66 16.93 31.10
CA ASP A 152 -11.05 15.51 31.10
C ASP A 152 -9.96 14.63 31.71
N LEU A 153 -8.70 14.92 31.39
CA LEU A 153 -7.55 14.23 31.99
C LEU A 153 -7.44 14.52 33.49
N LEU A 154 -7.58 15.78 33.91
CA LEU A 154 -7.52 16.17 35.32
C LEU A 154 -8.66 15.55 36.14
N LYS A 155 -9.87 15.43 35.57
CA LYS A 155 -10.99 14.73 36.22
C LYS A 155 -10.74 13.23 36.34
N LYS A 156 -10.24 12.58 35.29
CA LYS A 156 -9.94 11.14 35.26
C LYS A 156 -8.89 10.72 36.29
N TYR A 157 -7.93 11.59 36.58
CA TYR A 157 -6.89 11.35 37.59
C TYR A 157 -7.20 11.96 38.97
N GLY A 158 -8.43 12.45 39.20
CA GLY A 158 -8.84 12.98 40.51
C GLY A 158 -8.15 14.30 40.91
N MET A 159 -7.55 15.01 39.96
CA MET A 159 -6.79 16.26 40.17
C MET A 159 -7.57 17.53 39.77
N GLY A 160 -8.88 17.42 39.50
CA GLY A 160 -9.73 18.50 39.03
C GLY A 160 -10.01 19.66 40.01
N GLY A 161 -9.20 19.83 41.06
CA GLY A 161 -9.38 20.85 42.10
C GLY A 161 -8.12 21.61 42.51
N LEU A 162 -6.99 21.44 41.82
CA LEU A 162 -5.80 22.26 42.06
C LEU A 162 -5.89 23.55 41.23
N GLU A 163 -6.75 24.47 41.65
CA GLU A 163 -6.63 25.86 41.23
C GLU A 163 -5.36 26.44 41.85
N ALA A 164 -4.52 27.06 41.01
CA ALA A 164 -3.32 27.76 41.44
C ALA A 164 -3.71 28.91 42.39
N GLN A 165 -3.31 28.78 43.65
CA GLN A 165 -3.11 29.93 44.54
C GLN A 165 -1.77 30.60 44.23
#